data_AF-A0A0C9ZWN2-F1
#
_entry.id   AF-A0A0C9ZWN2-F1
#
_cell.length_a   1.000
_cell.length_b   1.000
_cell.length_c   1.000
_cell.angle_alpha   90.00
_cell.angle_beta   90.00
_cell.angle_gamma   90.00
#
_symmetry.space_group_name_H-M   'P 1'
#
loop_
_entity.id
_entity.type
_entity.pdbx_description
1 polymer ?
#
loop_
_entity_poly.entity_id
_entity_poly.type
_entity_poly.pdbx_seq_one_letter_code
_entity_poly.pdbx_strand_id
1 'polypeptide(L)'
;PPITSPTASTVWNVGDTQTVTWSTANLPTNVTNPDGMLILGYVANGSENLMLQSPLATNLSYSVGQAQITVPSVPTGNNYIVVLFGDSGNASPQFTI
;
A
#
# COMPACT_ATOMS: atom_id res chain seq x y z
N PRO A 1 0.21 3.46 -10.18
CA PRO A 1 0.36 2.01 -10.49
C PRO A 1 -0.53 1.15 -9.59
N PRO A 2 -1.34 0.22 -10.13
CA PRO A 2 -2.32 -0.51 -9.34
C PRO A 2 -1.63 -1.56 -8.44
N ILE A 3 -1.99 -1.57 -7.16
CA ILE A 3 -1.60 -2.61 -6.21
C ILE A 3 -2.15 -3.97 -6.66
N THR A 4 -1.31 -5.00 -6.66
CA THR A 4 -1.67 -6.40 -6.96
C THR A 4 -1.63 -7.29 -5.72
N SER A 5 -0.90 -6.88 -4.67
CA SER A 5 -0.92 -7.49 -3.34
C SER A 5 -0.69 -6.40 -2.29
N PRO A 6 -1.48 -6.30 -1.21
CA PRO A 6 -2.45 -7.29 -0.72
C PRO A 6 -3.74 -7.38 -1.56
N THR A 7 -4.43 -8.52 -1.44
CA THR A 7 -5.74 -8.82 -2.05
C THR A 7 -6.81 -8.94 -0.96
N ALA A 8 -8.09 -9.05 -1.35
CA ALA A 8 -9.18 -9.18 -0.39
C ALA A 8 -9.11 -10.42 0.52
N SER A 9 -8.41 -11.48 0.10
CA SER A 9 -8.17 -12.69 0.90
C SER A 9 -6.88 -12.63 1.73
N THR A 10 -6.11 -11.54 1.64
CA THR A 10 -4.85 -11.40 2.36
C THR A 10 -5.09 -11.16 3.85
N VAL A 11 -4.30 -11.85 4.67
CA VAL A 11 -4.22 -11.66 6.12
C VAL A 11 -2.77 -11.36 6.48
N TRP A 12 -2.53 -10.25 7.17
CA TRP A 12 -1.23 -9.88 7.71
C TRP A 12 -1.25 -9.99 9.22
N ASN A 13 -0.19 -10.51 9.84
CA ASN A 13 -0.04 -10.42 11.29
C ASN A 13 0.89 -9.26 11.63
N VAL A 14 0.56 -8.54 12.70
CA VAL A 14 1.40 -7.46 13.22
C VAL A 14 2.81 -7.94 13.49
N GLY A 15 3.81 -7.16 13.06
CA GLY A 15 5.23 -7.47 13.21
C GLY A 15 5.82 -8.35 12.11
N ASP A 16 5.00 -9.02 11.29
CA ASP A 16 5.50 -9.80 10.16
C ASP A 16 6.09 -8.89 9.08
N THR A 17 7.06 -9.42 8.34
CA THR A 17 7.49 -8.81 7.08
C THR A 17 6.58 -9.26 5.95
N GLN A 18 6.00 -8.30 5.24
CA GLN A 18 5.09 -8.55 4.12
C GLN A 18 5.61 -7.88 2.86
N THR A 19 5.29 -8.45 1.70
CA THR A 19 5.64 -7.87 0.40
C THR A 19 4.40 -7.28 -0.25
N VAL A 20 4.43 -5.97 -0.48
CA VAL A 20 3.44 -5.24 -1.27
C VAL A 20 3.92 -5.23 -2.71
N THR A 21 3.03 -5.55 -3.65
CA THR A 21 3.34 -5.58 -5.08
C THR A 21 2.37 -4.72 -5.88
N TRP A 22 2.84 -4.18 -7.00
CA TRP A 22 2.03 -3.40 -7.93
C TRP A 22 2.45 -3.67 -9.38
N SER A 23 1.52 -3.42 -10.31
CA SER A 23 1.81 -3.57 -11.74
C SER A 23 2.68 -2.42 -12.26
N THR A 24 3.73 -2.76 -13.00
CA THR A 24 4.62 -1.81 -13.68
C THR A 24 4.29 -1.63 -15.16
N ALA A 25 3.29 -2.35 -15.69
CA ALA A 25 3.01 -2.48 -17.12
C ALA A 25 2.70 -1.14 -17.83
N ASN A 26 2.16 -0.17 -17.10
CA ASN A 26 1.72 1.12 -17.66
C ASN A 26 2.54 2.30 -17.11
N LEU A 27 3.75 2.06 -16.59
CA LEU A 27 4.58 3.14 -16.09
C LEU A 27 5.06 4.02 -17.26
N PRO A 28 4.94 5.35 -17.15
CA PRO A 28 5.51 6.26 -18.14
C PRO A 28 7.04 6.14 -18.12
N THR A 29 7.67 6.30 -19.29
CA THR A 29 9.13 6.22 -19.45
C THR A 29 9.89 7.28 -18.66
N ASN A 30 9.22 8.39 -18.30
CA ASN A 30 9.75 9.46 -17.46
C ASN A 30 8.93 9.56 -16.17
N VAL A 31 9.40 8.93 -15.10
CA VAL A 31 8.82 9.10 -13.76
C VAL A 31 9.31 10.43 -13.20
N THR A 32 8.45 11.46 -13.22
CA THR A 32 8.78 12.82 -12.77
C THR A 32 8.72 13.00 -11.25
N ASN A 33 8.12 12.05 -10.52
CA ASN A 33 8.07 12.04 -9.07
C ASN A 33 8.67 10.72 -8.55
N PRO A 34 9.97 10.66 -8.23
CA PRO A 34 10.67 9.41 -7.95
C PRO A 34 10.38 8.84 -6.55
N ASP A 35 9.85 9.64 -5.63
CA ASP A 35 9.74 9.27 -4.22
C ASP A 35 8.38 8.62 -3.95
N GLY A 36 8.24 7.37 -4.38
CA GLY A 36 7.08 6.56 -4.05
C GLY A 36 6.97 6.28 -2.55
N MET A 37 5.73 6.20 -2.08
CA MET A 37 5.44 5.96 -0.66
C MET A 37 4.28 4.97 -0.53
N LEU A 38 4.42 4.01 0.38
CA LEU A 38 3.33 3.13 0.78
C LEU A 38 2.71 3.62 2.08
N ILE A 39 1.40 3.81 2.06
CA ILE A 39 0.61 4.26 3.20
C ILE A 39 -0.37 3.16 3.60
N LEU A 40 -0.43 2.87 4.90
CA LEU A 40 -1.52 2.09 5.46
C LEU A 40 -2.72 3.00 5.71
N GLY A 41 -3.91 2.50 5.46
CA GLY A 41 -5.15 3.14 5.87
C GLY A 41 -6.23 2.12 6.16
N TYR A 42 -7.42 2.60 6.47
CA TYR A 42 -8.60 1.75 6.59
C TYR A 42 -9.84 2.50 6.11
N VAL A 43 -10.83 1.75 5.64
CA VAL A 43 -12.11 2.32 5.23
C VAL A 43 -13.10 2.26 6.39
N ALA A 44 -13.67 3.41 6.75
CA ALA A 44 -14.72 3.52 7.75
C ALA A 44 -15.76 4.53 7.30
N ASN A 45 -17.05 4.20 7.47
CA ASN A 45 -18.18 5.06 7.07
C ASN A 45 -18.13 5.51 5.59
N GLY A 46 -17.62 4.65 4.70
CA GLY A 46 -17.49 4.95 3.27
C GLY A 46 -16.33 5.88 2.90
N SER A 47 -15.45 6.23 3.85
CA SER A 47 -14.30 7.10 3.64
C SER A 47 -12.99 6.42 3.99
N GLU A 48 -11.93 6.77 3.26
CA GLU A 48 -10.56 6.34 3.52
C GLU A 48 -9.94 7.13 4.69
N ASN A 49 -9.30 6.44 5.62
CA ASN A 49 -8.59 7.01 6.76
C ASN A 49 -7.12 6.61 6.63
N LEU A 50 -6.32 7.49 6.00
CA LEU A 50 -4.91 7.21 5.68
C LEU A 50 -3.97 7.62 6.82
N MET A 51 -3.03 6.74 7.17
CA MET A 51 -2.03 6.96 8.22
C MET A 51 -0.80 7.72 7.68
N LEU A 52 -1.03 8.93 7.16
CA LEU A 52 -0.01 9.71 6.43
C LEU A 52 1.24 10.07 7.25
N GLN A 53 1.13 10.12 8.57
CA GLN A 53 2.25 10.46 9.48
C GLN A 53 3.21 9.30 9.72
N SER A 54 2.85 8.08 9.29
CA SER A 54 3.64 6.87 9.53
C SER A 54 3.60 5.98 8.29
N PRO A 55 4.28 6.38 7.20
CA PRO A 55 4.34 5.56 5.99
C PRO A 55 4.96 4.19 6.28
N LEU A 56 4.45 3.16 5.59
CA LEU A 56 5.02 1.81 5.64
C LEU A 56 6.40 1.75 4.99
N ALA A 57 6.59 2.51 3.91
CA ALA A 57 7.86 2.67 3.22
C ALA A 57 7.87 3.97 2.41
N THR A 58 9.05 4.54 2.21
CA THR A 58 9.30 5.77 1.44
C THR A 58 10.47 5.56 0.47
N ASN A 59 10.73 6.55 -0.40
CA ASN A 59 11.81 6.51 -1.40
C ASN A 59 11.72 5.27 -2.31
N LEU A 60 10.50 4.84 -2.63
CA LEU A 60 10.24 3.66 -3.45
C LEU A 60 10.36 4.02 -4.92
N SER A 61 11.10 3.20 -5.66
CA SER A 61 11.06 3.25 -7.12
C SER A 61 9.90 2.42 -7.66
N TYR A 62 8.94 3.08 -8.33
CA TYR A 62 7.78 2.38 -8.92
C TYR A 62 8.18 1.31 -9.94
N SER A 63 9.33 1.44 -10.61
CA SER A 63 9.78 0.46 -11.60
C SER A 63 10.17 -0.90 -10.99
N VAL A 64 10.39 -0.95 -9.67
CA VAL A 64 10.71 -2.19 -8.96
C VAL A 64 9.48 -3.11 -8.87
N GLY A 65 8.27 -2.54 -8.84
CA GLY A 65 7.02 -3.33 -8.77
C GLY A 65 6.71 -3.93 -7.40
N GLN A 66 7.55 -3.72 -6.39
CA GLN A 66 7.34 -4.25 -5.06
C GLN A 66 8.14 -3.50 -3.97
N ALA A 67 7.70 -3.65 -2.73
CA ALA A 67 8.44 -3.26 -1.54
C ALA A 67 8.16 -4.22 -0.38
N GLN A 68 9.17 -4.47 0.45
CA GLN A 68 8.98 -5.15 1.73
C GLN A 68 8.69 -4.13 2.83
N ILE A 69 7.73 -4.45 3.69
CA ILE A 69 7.33 -3.64 4.84
C ILE A 69 7.26 -4.52 6.07
N THR A 70 7.35 -3.90 7.25
CA THR A 70 6.96 -4.54 8.50
C THR A 70 5.55 -4.10 8.85
N VAL A 71 4.66 -5.05 9.14
CA VAL A 71 3.28 -4.74 9.49
C VAL A 71 3.26 -3.95 10.81
N PRO A 72 2.74 -2.72 10.83
CA PRO A 72 2.78 -1.87 12.01
C PRO A 72 1.83 -2.39 13.10
N SER A 73 2.07 -1.98 14.34
CA SER A 73 1.20 -2.33 15.47
C SER A 73 -0.12 -1.56 15.38
N VAL A 74 -1.14 -2.20 14.83
CA VAL A 74 -2.50 -1.67 14.69
C VAL A 74 -3.53 -2.68 15.23
N PRO A 75 -4.73 -2.24 15.63
CA PRO A 75 -5.78 -3.16 16.06
C PRO A 75 -6.19 -4.14 14.95
N THR A 76 -6.62 -5.35 15.30
CA THR A 76 -7.13 -6.30 14.32
C THR A 76 -8.39 -5.76 13.63
N GLY A 77 -8.48 -5.92 12.31
CA GLY A 77 -9.60 -5.45 11.50
C GLY A 77 -9.52 -5.98 10.06
N ASN A 78 -10.66 -5.99 9.36
CA ASN A 78 -10.79 -6.51 7.99
C ASN A 78 -11.03 -5.40 6.94
N ASN A 79 -10.83 -4.16 7.34
CA ASN A 79 -11.13 -2.97 6.55
C ASN A 79 -9.87 -2.18 6.16
N TYR A 80 -8.68 -2.77 6.32
CA TYR A 80 -7.41 -2.15 6.00
C TYR A 80 -7.19 -2.08 4.50
N ILE A 81 -6.51 -1.02 4.05
CA ILE A 81 -6.08 -0.80 2.67
C ILE A 81 -4.63 -0.35 2.67
N VAL A 82 -3.91 -0.67 1.60
CA VAL A 82 -2.59 -0.10 1.31
C VAL A 82 -2.73 0.79 0.09
N VAL A 83 -2.17 1.99 0.18
CA VAL A 83 -2.16 2.97 -0.90
C VAL A 83 -0.72 3.20 -1.33
N LEU A 84 -0.45 2.99 -2.62
CA LEU A 84 0.77 3.47 -3.25
C LEU A 84 0.58 4.92 -3.66
N PHE A 85 1.11 5.83 -2.86
CA PHE A 85 1.00 7.26 -3.05
C PHE A 85 1.68 7.67 -4.36
N GLY A 86 0.97 8.39 -5.22
CA GLY A 86 1.37 8.67 -6.60
C GLY A 86 0.20 9.25 -7.41
N ASP A 87 -0.17 8.60 -8.50
CA ASP A 87 -1.41 8.87 -9.24
C ASP A 87 -2.66 8.36 -8.50
N SER A 88 -3.78 9.07 -8.65
CA SER A 88 -5.05 8.76 -7.96
C SER A 88 -5.59 7.37 -8.35
N GLY A 89 -6.04 6.59 -7.37
CA GLY A 89 -6.70 5.29 -7.59
C GLY A 89 -5.84 4.04 -7.29
N ASN A 90 -4.73 4.16 -6.57
CA ASN A 90 -3.83 3.04 -6.26
C ASN A 90 -4.10 2.34 -4.91
N ALA A 91 -5.33 2.40 -4.39
CA ALA A 91 -5.68 1.67 -3.18
C ALA A 91 -5.84 0.17 -3.48
N SER A 92 -5.35 -0.67 -2.58
CA SER A 92 -5.67 -2.11 -2.59
C SER A 92 -7.14 -2.33 -2.27
N PRO A 93 -7.70 -3.53 -2.55
CA PRO A 93 -8.90 -4.00 -1.87
C PRO A 93 -8.73 -3.96 -0.34
N GLN A 94 -9.85 -3.93 0.37
CA GLN A 94 -9.84 -4.12 1.82
C GLN A 94 -9.32 -5.51 2.18
N PHE A 95 -8.46 -5.62 3.19
CA PHE A 95 -7.87 -6.88 3.65
C PHE A 95 -7.77 -6.91 5.18
N THR A 96 -7.32 -8.04 5.73
CA THR A 96 -7.24 -8.25 7.18
C THR A 96 -5.84 -8.02 7.73
N ILE A 97 -5.74 -7.27 8.83
CA ILE A 97 -4.57 -7.19 9.72
C ILE A 97 -5.03 -7.57 11.12
#